data_AF-A0A7W1JA81-F1
#
_entry.id   AF-A0A7W1JA81-F1
#
_cell.length_a   1.000
_cell.length_b   1.000
_cell.length_c   1.000
_cell.angle_alpha   90.00
_cell.angle_beta   90.00
_cell.angle_gamma   90.00
#
_symmetry.space_group_name_H-M   'P 1'
#
loop_
_entity.id
_entity.type
_entity.pdbx_description
1 polymer ?
#
loop_
_entity_poly.entity_id
_entity_poly.type
_entity_poly.pdbx_seq_one_letter_code
_entity_poly.pdbx_strand_id
1 'polypeptide(L)' 'MNASVPLSLEPLIGYLSACGGCDRFEFHDEHGEPDPIQARSFAEAVRATLGANLGIIASVEQTANRVVVCVVTEPAPV' A
#
# COMPACT_ATOMS: atom_id res chain seq x y z
N MET A 1 3.80 -14.17 -9.42
CA MET A 1 4.90 -13.26 -9.06
C MET A 1 4.51 -12.63 -7.74
N ASN A 2 5.11 -13.05 -6.63
CA ASN A 2 4.89 -12.42 -5.32
C ASN A 2 5.66 -11.09 -5.32
N ALA A 3 4.95 -9.98 -5.47
CA ALA A 3 5.54 -8.66 -5.29
C ALA A 3 5.83 -8.46 -3.80
N SER A 4 7.05 -8.76 -3.37
CA SER A 4 7.55 -8.35 -2.06
C SER A 4 7.74 -6.83 -2.10
N VAL A 5 6.82 -6.10 -1.49
CA VAL A 5 6.89 -4.65 -1.38
C VAL A 5 8.12 -4.28 -0.55
N PRO A 6 8.96 -3.34 -1.02
CA PRO A 6 10.18 -3.02 -0.30
C PRO A 6 9.88 -2.27 1.00
N LEU A 7 10.51 -2.71 2.08
CA LEU A 7 10.23 -2.33 3.48
C LEU A 7 10.62 -0.88 3.87
N SER A 8 11.06 -0.05 2.91
CA SER A 8 11.53 1.32 3.17
C SER A 8 10.90 2.33 2.21
N LEU A 9 10.78 3.58 2.68
CA LEU A 9 10.05 4.66 2.01
C LEU A 9 10.53 4.92 0.58
N GLU A 10 11.83 5.14 0.38
CA GLU A 10 12.40 5.47 -0.95
C GLU A 10 12.13 4.37 -1.99
N PRO A 11 12.43 3.09 -1.72
CA PRO A 11 12.05 2.00 -2.62
C PRO A 11 10.55 1.88 -2.87
N LEU A 12 9.70 2.13 -1.87
CA LEU A 12 8.24 2.09 -2.03
C LEU A 12 7.78 3.19 -3.00
N ILE A 13 8.28 4.41 -2.85
CA ILE A 13 7.92 5.52 -3.75
C ILE A 13 8.48 5.28 -5.16
N GLY A 14 9.71 4.78 -5.27
CA GLY A 14 10.30 4.40 -6.55
C GLY A 14 9.46 3.33 -7.26
N TYR A 15 9.02 2.32 -6.52
CA TYR A 15 8.10 1.29 -7.02
C TYR A 15 6.79 1.88 -7.51
N LEU A 16 6.09 2.65 -6.68
CA LEU A 16 4.79 3.22 -7.05
C LEU A 16 4.92 4.16 -8.25
N SER A 17 6.00 4.94 -8.33
CA SER A 17 6.27 5.83 -9.47
C SER A 17 6.44 5.03 -10.77
N ALA A 18 7.12 3.87 -10.73
CA ALA A 18 7.22 2.98 -11.87
C ALA A 18 5.88 2.34 -12.26
N CYS A 19 4.97 2.16 -11.30
CA CYS A 19 3.59 1.69 -11.51
C CYS A 19 2.61 2.78 -11.97
N GLY A 20 3.07 4.01 -12.24
CA GLY A 20 2.19 5.13 -12.61
C GLY A 20 1.55 5.86 -11.43
N GLY A 21 2.14 5.71 -10.24
CA GLY A 21 1.77 6.41 -9.02
C GLY A 21 0.87 5.62 -8.07
N CYS A 22 0.29 4.49 -8.49
CA CYS A 22 -0.59 3.68 -7.66
C CYS A 22 -0.40 2.18 -7.93
N ASP A 23 -0.63 1.36 -6.91
CA ASP A 23 -0.72 -0.09 -7.07
C ASP A 23 -1.75 -0.74 -6.15
N ARG A 24 -2.22 -1.93 -6.52
CA ARG A 24 -3.23 -2.72 -5.82
C ARG A 24 -2.67 -4.07 -5.39
N PHE A 25 -2.83 -4.37 -4.12
CA PHE A 25 -2.48 -5.64 -3.50
C PHE A 25 -3.75 -6.37 -3.05
N GLU A 26 -3.89 -7.63 -3.45
CA GLU A 26 -5.00 -8.50 -3.06
C GLU A 26 -4.44 -9.71 -2.33
N PHE A 27 -5.06 -10.04 -1.21
CA PHE A 27 -4.61 -11.08 -0.30
C PHE A 27 -5.62 -12.21 -0.26
N HIS A 28 -5.13 -13.44 -0.35
CA HIS A 28 -5.93 -14.66 -0.32
C HIS A 28 -5.22 -15.67 0.58
N ASP A 29 -5.99 -16.52 1.26
CA ASP A 29 -5.46 -17.57 2.12
C ASP A 29 -4.98 -18.79 1.30
N GLU A 30 -4.58 -19.86 1.99
CA GLU A 30 -4.10 -21.10 1.36
C GLU A 30 -5.16 -21.83 0.52
N HIS A 31 -6.44 -21.51 0.75
CA HIS A 31 -7.58 -22.04 0.00
C HIS A 31 -8.01 -21.14 -1.17
N GLY A 32 -7.37 -19.98 -1.32
CA GLY A 32 -7.72 -18.97 -2.32
C GLY A 32 -8.89 -18.07 -1.91
N GLU A 33 -9.33 -18.14 -0.66
CA GLU A 33 -10.40 -17.29 -0.13
C GLU A 33 -9.84 -15.91 0.25
N PRO A 34 -10.64 -14.83 0.15
CA PRO A 34 -10.23 -13.48 0.54
C PRO A 34 -9.68 -13.43 1.98
N ASP A 35 -8.45 -12.95 2.15
CA ASP A 35 -7.81 -12.80 3.46
C ASP A 35 -7.74 -11.32 3.91
N PRO A 36 -8.76 -10.82 4.63
CA PRO A 36 -8.76 -9.45 5.15
C PRO A 36 -7.77 -9.25 6.29
N ILE A 37 -7.33 -10.31 6.98
CA ILE A 37 -6.39 -10.21 8.10
C ILE A 37 -5.00 -9.91 7.55
N GLN A 38 -4.56 -10.67 6.54
CA GLN A 38 -3.29 -10.42 5.87
C GLN A 38 -3.27 -9.06 5.17
N ALA A 39 -4.37 -8.67 4.53
CA ALA A 39 -4.52 -7.33 3.96
C ALA A 39 -4.38 -6.23 5.01
N ARG A 40 -4.97 -6.41 6.19
CA ARG A 40 -4.84 -5.48 7.31
C ARG A 40 -3.39 -5.37 7.80
N SER A 41 -2.73 -6.50 8.03
CA SER A 41 -1.34 -6.53 8.48
C SER A 41 -0.41 -5.84 7.47
N PHE A 42 -0.63 -6.06 6.17
CA PHE A 42 0.11 -5.37 5.12
C PHE A 42 -0.17 -3.85 5.13
N ALA A 43 -1.43 -3.43 5.19
CA ALA A 43 -1.78 -2.02 5.22
C ALA A 43 -1.18 -1.29 6.44
N GLU A 44 -1.21 -1.92 7.61
CA GLU A 44 -0.59 -1.40 8.84
C GLU A 44 0.94 -1.31 8.70
N ALA A 45 1.59 -2.30 8.11
CA ALA A 45 3.04 -2.25 7.85
C ALA A 45 3.42 -1.11 6.90
N VAL A 46 2.69 -0.92 5.80
CA VAL A 46 2.93 0.19 4.86
C VAL A 46 2.67 1.53 5.54
N ARG A 47 1.59 1.67 6.32
CA ARG A 47 1.32 2.89 7.11
C ARG A 47 2.43 3.18 8.11
N ALA A 48 2.97 2.16 8.78
CA ALA A 48 4.09 2.31 9.70
C ALA A 48 5.37 2.75 8.97
N THR A 49 5.67 2.18 7.80
CA THR A 49 6.80 2.61 6.94
C THR A 49 6.65 4.05 6.48
N LEU A 50 5.44 4.48 6.12
CA LEU A 50 5.17 5.86 5.73
C LEU A 50 5.28 6.83 6.92
N GLY A 51 4.80 6.42 8.09
CA GLY A 51 4.86 7.21 9.32
C GLY A 51 4.27 8.61 9.12
N ALA A 52 5.08 9.64 9.39
CA ALA A 52 4.67 11.03 9.20
C ALA A 52 4.37 11.42 7.74
N ASN A 53 4.77 10.60 6.77
CA ASN A 53 4.56 10.87 5.34
C ASN A 53 3.21 10.31 4.82
N LEU A 54 2.47 9.58 5.65
CA LEU A 54 1.15 9.06 5.29
C LEU A 54 0.17 10.22 5.04
N GLY A 55 -0.47 10.22 3.87
CA GLY A 55 -1.37 11.29 3.42
C GLY A 55 -0.65 12.53 2.87
N ILE A 56 0.68 12.60 2.95
CA ILE A 56 1.49 13.69 2.40
C ILE A 56 2.19 13.24 1.12
N ILE A 57 2.89 12.10 1.18
CA ILE A 57 3.63 11.54 0.05
C ILE A 57 2.87 10.36 -0.56
N ALA A 58 2.22 9.54 0.26
CA ALA A 58 1.41 8.42 -0.21
C ALA A 58 0.20 8.15 0.70
N SER A 59 -0.89 7.69 0.13
CA SER A 59 -2.10 7.22 0.81
C SER A 59 -2.19 5.69 0.77
N VAL A 60 -2.86 5.12 1.78
CA VAL A 60 -3.09 3.68 1.92
C VAL A 60 -4.56 3.43 2.24
N GLU A 61 -5.31 2.96 1.24
CA GLU A 61 -6.70 2.59 1.37
C GLU A 61 -6.84 1.07 1.49
N GLN A 62 -7.75 0.61 2.34
CA GLN A 62 -8.04 -0.82 2.51
C GLN A 62 -9.54 -1.06 2.35
N THR A 63 -9.91 -2.09 1.61
CA THR A 63 -11.28 -2.59 1.50
C THR A 63 -11.24 -4.11 1.51
N ALA A 64 -11.76 -4.74 2.58
CA ALA A 64 -11.69 -6.18 2.81
C ALA A 64 -10.26 -6.73 2.65
N ASN A 65 -10.04 -7.64 1.69
CA ASN A 65 -8.76 -8.27 1.38
C ASN A 65 -7.90 -7.49 0.36
N ARG A 66 -8.31 -6.28 0.01
CA ARG A 66 -7.62 -5.43 -0.97
C ARG A 66 -7.03 -4.21 -0.29
N VAL A 67 -5.80 -3.88 -0.66
CA VAL A 67 -5.08 -2.66 -0.26
C VAL A 67 -4.65 -1.91 -1.52
N VAL A 68 -4.90 -0.61 -1.54
CA VAL A 68 -4.45 0.29 -2.61
C VAL A 68 -3.48 1.28 -1.99
N VAL A 69 -2.31 1.42 -2.61
CA VAL A 69 -1.29 2.39 -2.20
C VAL A 69 -1.06 3.35 -3.36
N CYS A 70 -1.17 4.65 -3.10
CA CYS A 70 -1.04 5.69 -4.12
C CYS A 70 -0.12 6.80 -3.65
N VAL A 71 0.73 7.32 -4.53
CA VAL A 71 1.46 8.57 -4.32
C VAL A 71 0.45 9.72 -4.36
N VAL A 72 0.54 10.62 -3.39
CA VAL A 72 -0.31 11.81 -3.32
C VAL A 72 0.26 12.84 -4.29
N THR A 73 -0.44 13.10 -5.40
CA THR A 73 -0.02 14.07 -6.42
C THR A 73 -0.57 15.47 -6.19
N GLU A 74 -1.59 15.62 -5.34
CA GLU A 74 -2.16 16.92 -4.95
C GLU A 74 -2.16 17.03 -3.42
N PRO A 75 -1.65 18.13 -2.84
CA PRO A 75 -1.83 18.38 -1.42
C PRO A 75 -3.33 18.48 -1.16
N ALA A 76 -3.85 17.64 -0.26
CA ALA A 76 -5.23 17.75 0.17
C ALA A 76 -5.50 19.19 0.65
N PRO A 77 -6.50 19.90 0.10
CA PRO A 77 -6.86 21.22 0.59
C PRO A 77 -7.37 21.06 2.02
N VAL A 78 -6.59 21.56 2.98
CA VAL A 78 -7.02 21.82 4.35
C VAL A 78 -7.88 23.08 4.41
#